data_AF-A0A1F2QY44-F1
#
_entry.id   AF-A0A1F2QY44-F1
#
_cell.length_a   1.000
_cell.length_b   1.000
_cell.length_c   1.000
_cell.angle_alpha   90.00
_cell.angle_beta   90.00
_cell.angle_gamma   90.00
#
_symmetry.space_group_name_H-M   'P 1'
#
loop_
_entity.id
_entity.type
_entity.pdbx_description
1 polymer ?
#
loop_
_entity_poly.entity_id
_entity_poly.type
_entity_poly.pdbx_seq_one_letter_code
_entity_poly.pdbx_strand_id
1 'polypeptide(L)'
;MGAELEGIWQGGEAPETSMLTLSGKAYVGPSFGRFVPYVGLAAGVYRESLPGGSDQGTTGGIFAGAKLKFPLGVVIRAEYQWIDLPAAAPLPMENRYFLGLGLSF
;
A
#
# COMPACT_ATOMS: atom_id res chain seq x y z
N MET A 1 -10.98 12.35 -7.99
CA MET A 1 -9.69 11.71 -8.32
C MET A 1 -8.65 12.17 -7.31
N GLY A 2 -7.69 11.34 -6.96
CA GLY A 2 -6.60 11.67 -6.05
C GLY A 2 -5.35 10.84 -6.31
N ALA A 3 -4.24 11.26 -5.72
CA ALA A 3 -2.97 10.55 -5.77
C ALA A 3 -2.35 10.46 -4.37
N GLU A 4 -1.65 9.37 -4.09
CA GLU A 4 -1.01 9.09 -2.80
C GLU A 4 0.37 8.49 -3.00
N LEU A 5 1.27 8.75 -2.04
CA LEU A 5 2.53 8.04 -1.88
C LEU A 5 2.43 7.18 -0.63
N GLU A 6 2.91 5.94 -0.71
CA GLU A 6 2.87 4.98 0.38
C GLU A 6 4.23 4.32 0.54
N GLY A 7 4.79 4.43 1.75
CA GLY A 7 5.97 3.70 2.20
C GLY A 7 5.56 2.69 3.26
N ILE A 8 5.84 1.41 3.02
CA ILE A 8 5.55 0.31 3.96
C ILE A 8 6.85 -0.37 4.30
N TRP A 9 7.12 -0.52 5.60
CA TRP A 9 8.17 -1.37 6.11
C TRP A 9 7.55 -2.54 6.87
N GLN A 10 8.01 -3.75 6.56
CA GLN A 10 7.58 -5.00 7.18
C GLN A 10 8.82 -5.78 7.61
N GLY A 11 8.97 -6.05 8.90
CA GLY A 11 9.98 -6.98 9.41
C GLY A 11 9.56 -8.44 9.19
N GLY A 12 10.53 -9.31 8.94
CA GLY A 12 10.36 -10.76 8.94
C GLY A 12 10.61 -11.37 10.32
N GLU A 13 10.41 -12.68 10.44
CA GLU A 13 10.67 -13.43 11.69
C GLU A 13 12.15 -13.44 12.08
N ALA A 14 13.05 -13.44 11.09
CA ALA A 14 14.48 -13.27 11.33
C ALA A 14 14.84 -11.77 11.36
N PRO A 15 15.75 -11.31 12.26
CA PRO A 15 16.12 -9.90 12.40
C PRO A 15 16.67 -9.24 11.12
N GLU A 16 17.21 -10.06 10.23
CA GLU A 16 17.82 -9.66 8.97
C GLU A 16 16.85 -9.73 7.77
N THR A 17 15.65 -10.26 7.99
CA THR A 17 14.60 -10.29 6.98
C THR A 17 13.73 -9.05 7.08
N SER A 18 13.63 -8.27 6.02
CA SER A 18 12.69 -7.15 5.96
C SER A 18 12.29 -6.80 4.53
N MET A 19 11.09 -6.28 4.37
CA MET A 19 10.57 -5.79 3.10
C MET A 19 10.21 -4.31 3.24
N LEU A 20 10.81 -3.48 2.39
CA LEU A 20 10.44 -2.09 2.21
C LEU A 20 9.73 -1.96 0.86
N THR A 21 8.53 -1.40 0.84
CA THR A 21 7.80 -1.06 -0.38
C THR A 21 7.58 0.44 -0.45
N LEU A 22 7.92 1.06 -1.57
CA LEU A 22 7.57 2.45 -1.88
C LEU A 22 6.70 2.46 -3.13
N SER A 23 5.47 2.97 -3.02
CA SER A 23 4.52 2.98 -4.14
C SER A 23 3.84 4.34 -4.30
N GLY A 24 3.62 4.71 -5.55
CA GLY A 24 2.70 5.76 -5.94
C GLY A 24 1.35 5.17 -6.31
N LYS A 25 0.28 5.85 -5.93
CA LYS A 25 -1.09 5.42 -6.12
C LYS A 25 -1.90 6.53 -6.78
N ALA A 26 -2.73 6.15 -7.74
CA ALA A 26 -3.73 7.03 -8.33
C ALA A 26 -5.10 6.37 -8.20
N TYR A 27 -6.11 7.12 -7.77
CA TYR A 27 -7.44 6.57 -7.53
C TYR A 27 -8.57 7.51 -7.93
N VAL A 28 -9.72 6.90 -8.17
CA VAL A 28 -11.01 7.56 -8.33
C VAL A 28 -11.96 7.06 -7.26
N GLY A 29 -12.79 7.96 -6.75
CA GLY A 29 -13.73 7.63 -5.68
C GLY A 29 -14.79 8.71 -5.56
N PRO A 30 -16.09 8.37 -5.67
CA PRO A 30 -17.17 9.31 -5.37
C PRO A 30 -17.19 9.64 -3.87
N SER A 31 -17.58 10.86 -3.51
CA SER A 31 -17.70 11.27 -2.12
C SER A 31 -19.16 11.22 -1.68
N PHE A 32 -19.48 10.37 -0.71
CA PHE A 32 -20.81 10.26 -0.09
C PHE A 32 -20.75 10.85 1.32
N GLY A 33 -20.82 12.18 1.41
CA GLY A 33 -20.61 12.88 2.68
C GLY A 33 -19.20 12.60 3.23
N ARG A 34 -19.14 11.95 4.40
CA ARG A 34 -17.88 11.57 5.08
C ARG A 34 -17.26 10.28 4.56
N PHE A 35 -18.03 9.44 3.87
CA PHE A 35 -17.59 8.17 3.34
C PHE A 35 -17.14 8.33 1.89
N VAL A 36 -15.94 7.84 1.58
CA VAL A 36 -15.34 7.92 0.24
C VAL A 36 -14.84 6.54 -0.15
N PRO A 37 -15.64 5.71 -0.84
CA PRO A 37 -15.13 4.50 -1.47
C PRO A 37 -14.28 4.88 -2.67
N TYR A 38 -13.22 4.11 -2.94
CA TYR A 38 -12.31 4.39 -4.03
C TYR A 38 -11.69 3.11 -4.59
N VAL A 39 -11.26 3.19 -5.85
CA VAL A 39 -10.50 2.16 -6.55
C VAL A 39 -9.38 2.83 -7.33
N GLY A 40 -8.25 2.15 -7.47
CA GLY A 40 -7.08 2.74 -8.10
C GLY A 40 -6.02 1.75 -8.54
N LEU A 41 -4.96 2.31 -9.11
CA LEU A 41 -3.76 1.62 -9.56
C LEU A 41 -2.58 2.04 -8.69
N ALA A 42 -1.75 1.07 -8.32
CA ALA A 42 -0.51 1.27 -7.60
C ALA A 42 0.66 0.82 -8.47
N ALA A 43 1.75 1.57 -8.44
CA ALA A 43 3.02 1.18 -9.03
C ALA A 43 4.16 1.67 -8.14
N GLY A 44 5.22 0.88 -8.03
CA GLY A 44 6.27 1.17 -7.08
C GLY A 44 7.49 0.28 -7.22
N VAL A 45 8.35 0.39 -6.22
CA VAL A 45 9.54 -0.43 -6.05
C VAL A 45 9.49 -1.10 -4.69
N TYR A 46 10.06 -2.29 -4.61
CA TYR A 46 10.30 -2.98 -3.36
C TYR A 46 11.79 -3.24 -3.19
N ARG A 47 12.21 -3.32 -1.93
CA ARG A 47 13.52 -3.82 -1.52
C ARG A 47 13.29 -4.84 -0.43
N GLU A 48 13.80 -6.03 -0.66
CA GLU A 48 13.77 -7.14 0.28
C GLU A 48 15.18 -7.40 0.79
N SER A 49 15.31 -7.58 2.10
CA SER A 49 16.53 -8.03 2.76
C SER A 49 16.26 -9.42 3.30
N LEU A 50 17.18 -10.36 3.04
CA LEU A 50 17.13 -11.76 3.45
C LEU A 50 18.48 -12.15 4.09
N PRO A 51 18.53 -13.22 4.90
CA PRO A 51 19.79 -13.78 5.37
C PRO A 51 20.69 -14.14 4.18
N GLY A 52 21.77 -13.38 3.99
CA GLY A 52 22.75 -13.63 2.92
C GLY A 52 22.53 -12.88 1.60
N GLY A 53 21.54 -11.97 1.50
CA GLY A 53 21.34 -11.17 0.27
C GLY A 53 20.27 -10.09 0.37
N SER A 54 20.23 -9.19 -0.62
CA SER A 54 19.13 -8.24 -0.79
C SER A 54 18.64 -8.25 -2.23
N ASP A 55 17.33 -8.31 -2.41
CA ASP A 55 16.68 -8.21 -3.72
C ASP A 55 15.92 -6.88 -3.86
N GLN A 56 15.79 -6.39 -5.07
CA GLN A 56 15.03 -5.20 -5.37
C GLN A 56 14.31 -5.34 -6.71
N GLY A 57 13.10 -4.83 -6.78
CA GLY A 57 12.30 -4.93 -7.99
C GLY A 57 11.20 -3.89 -8.03
N THR A 58 10.39 -4.00 -9.07
CA THR A 58 9.18 -3.20 -9.24
C THR A 58 7.98 -3.98 -8.75
N THR A 59 6.98 -3.27 -8.26
CA THR A 59 5.67 -3.83 -7.92
C THR A 59 4.58 -3.01 -8.60
N GLY A 60 3.54 -3.68 -9.08
CA GLY A 60 2.35 -3.08 -9.63
C GLY A 60 1.12 -3.62 -8.93
N GLY A 61 -0.04 -3.01 -9.14
CA GLY A 61 -1.26 -3.57 -8.58
C GLY A 61 -2.48 -2.69 -8.76
N ILE A 62 -3.59 -3.26 -8.33
CA ILE A 62 -4.86 -2.56 -8.20
C ILE A 62 -5.27 -2.55 -6.73
N PHE A 63 -6.04 -1.56 -6.32
CA PHE A 63 -6.54 -1.51 -4.95
C PHE A 63 -7.95 -0.97 -4.90
N ALA A 64 -8.70 -1.43 -3.91
CA ALA A 64 -10.02 -0.92 -3.58
C ALA A 64 -10.08 -0.66 -2.08
N GLY A 65 -10.68 0.46 -1.69
CA GLY A 65 -10.74 0.86 -0.30
C GLY A 65 -11.84 1.85 -0.03
N ALA A 66 -11.89 2.29 1.23
CA ALA A 66 -12.76 3.35 1.65
C ALA A 66 -12.10 4.23 2.70
N LYS A 67 -12.43 5.53 2.65
CA LYS A 67 -12.05 6.52 3.65
C LYS A 67 -13.27 6.97 4.41
N LEU A 68 -13.10 7.15 5.72
CA LEU A 68 -14.06 7.82 6.56
C LEU A 68 -13.41 9.09 7.11
N LYS A 69 -13.98 10.25 6.73
CA LYS A 69 -13.52 11.57 7.14
C LYS A 69 -14.21 12.02 8.42
N PHE A 70 -13.45 12.49 9.38
CA PHE A 70 -13.92 13.03 10.65
C PHE A 70 -13.62 14.53 10.74
N PRO A 71 -14.27 15.26 11.67
CA PRO A 71 -13.88 16.63 11.99
C PRO A 71 -12.38 16.73 12.33
N LEU A 72 -11.82 17.96 12.24
CA LEU A 72 -10.39 18.23 12.47
C LEU A 72 -9.44 17.55 11.47
N GLY A 73 -9.94 17.14 10.31
CA GLY A 73 -9.12 16.57 9.24
C GLY A 73 -8.71 15.12 9.45
N VAL A 74 -9.18 14.44 10.50
CA VAL A 74 -8.84 13.03 10.74
C VAL A 74 -9.50 12.13 9.71
N VAL A 75 -8.76 11.17 9.17
CA VAL A 75 -9.25 10.20 8.18
C VAL A 75 -8.88 8.79 8.62
N ILE A 76 -9.85 7.88 8.64
CA ILE A 76 -9.61 6.45 8.73
C ILE A 76 -9.67 5.87 7.32
N ARG A 77 -8.68 5.06 6.94
CA ARG A 77 -8.57 4.42 5.62
C ARG A 77 -8.47 2.92 5.80
N ALA A 78 -9.34 2.18 5.13
CA ALA A 78 -9.25 0.73 4.97
C ALA A 78 -9.09 0.41 3.49
N GLU A 79 -8.15 -0.44 3.14
CA GLU A 79 -7.83 -0.76 1.75
C GLU A 79 -7.45 -2.22 1.59
N TYR A 80 -7.89 -2.80 0.49
CA TYR A 80 -7.45 -4.08 -0.01
C TYR A 80 -6.70 -3.88 -1.32
N GLN A 81 -5.52 -4.46 -1.40
CA GLN A 81 -4.61 -4.32 -2.53
C GLN A 81 -4.34 -5.69 -3.13
N TRP A 82 -4.51 -5.79 -4.44
CA TRP A 82 -4.03 -6.90 -5.26
C TRP A 82 -2.70 -6.47 -5.85
N ILE A 83 -1.65 -7.20 -5.51
CA ILE A 83 -0.27 -6.83 -5.79
C ILE A 83 0.28 -7.84 -6.79
N ASP A 84 0.85 -7.31 -7.85
CA ASP A 84 1.64 -8.04 -8.81
C ASP A 84 3.12 -7.81 -8.47
N LEU A 85 3.77 -8.91 -8.06
CA LEU A 85 5.22 -8.97 -7.83
C LEU A 85 5.82 -9.86 -8.92
N PRO A 86 6.97 -9.48 -9.49
CA PRO A 86 7.64 -10.31 -10.47
C PRO A 86 7.93 -11.71 -9.89
N ALA A 87 7.85 -12.75 -10.71
CA ALA A 87 8.02 -14.15 -10.28
C ALA A 87 9.39 -14.47 -9.63
N ALA A 88 10.35 -13.54 -9.71
CA ALA A 88 11.63 -13.61 -9.02
C ALA A 88 11.57 -13.18 -7.54
N ALA A 89 10.44 -12.62 -7.09
CA ALA A 89 10.25 -12.19 -5.70
C ALA A 89 10.30 -13.41 -4.76
N PRO A 90 11.23 -13.45 -3.80
CA PRO A 90 11.37 -14.56 -2.85
C PRO A 90 10.13 -14.77 -1.97
N LEU A 91 9.39 -13.70 -1.66
CA LEU A 91 8.14 -13.74 -0.93
C LEU A 91 6.94 -13.44 -1.85
N PRO A 92 6.14 -14.45 -2.25
CA PRO A 92 4.95 -14.21 -3.03
C PRO A 92 3.91 -13.49 -2.17
N MET A 93 3.59 -12.25 -2.55
CA MET A 93 2.52 -11.46 -1.93
C MET A 93 1.53 -11.03 -3.01
N GLU A 94 0.43 -11.77 -3.10
CA GLU A 94 -0.63 -11.49 -4.07
C GLU A 94 -1.65 -10.47 -3.56
N ASN A 95 -1.86 -10.44 -2.24
CA ASN A 95 -2.91 -9.64 -1.62
C ASN A 95 -2.45 -9.02 -0.31
N ARG A 96 -2.92 -7.80 -0.02
CA ARG A 96 -2.61 -7.07 1.22
C ARG A 96 -3.81 -6.30 1.73
N TYR A 97 -3.96 -6.29 3.05
CA TYR A 97 -4.91 -5.44 3.76
C TYR A 97 -4.17 -4.30 4.44
N PHE A 98 -4.73 -3.10 4.35
CA PHE A 98 -4.22 -1.91 5.00
C PHE A 98 -5.33 -1.26 5.83
N LEU A 99 -5.03 -0.94 7.09
CA LEU A 99 -5.85 -0.09 7.93
C LEU A 99 -4.96 1.03 8.47
N GLY A 100 -5.37 2.28 8.29
CA GLY A 100 -4.57 3.41 8.69
C GLY A 100 -5.39 4.61 9.14
N LEU A 101 -4.72 5.47 9.89
CA LEU A 101 -5.18 6.78 10.33
C LEU A 101 -4.32 7.84 9.66
N GLY A 102 -4.95 8.92 9.19
CA GLY A 102 -4.28 10.02 8.52
C GLY A 102 -4.89 11.37 8.86
N LEU A 103 -4.20 12.42 8.46
CA LEU A 103 -4.66 13.80 8.53
C LEU A 103 -4.84 14.33 7.10
N SER A 104 -5.94 15.05 6.88
CA SER A 104 -6.32 15.70 5.64
C SER A 104 -6.57 17.17 5.94
N PHE A 105 -5.88 18.05 5.23
CA PHE A 105 -6.00 19.51 5.30
C PHE A 105 -6.42 20.07 3.94
#